data_AF-A0A2T0TPV0-F1
#
_entry.id   AF-A0A2T0TPV0-F1
#
_cell.length_a   1.000
_cell.length_b   1.000
_cell.length_c   1.000
_cell.angle_alpha   90.00
_cell.angle_beta   90.00
_cell.angle_gamma   90.00
#
_symmetry.space_group_name_H-M   'P 1'
#
loop_
_entity.id
_entity.type
_entity.pdbx_description
1 polymer ?
#
loop_
_entity_poly.entity_id
_entity_poly.type
_entity_poly.pdbx_seq_one_letter_code
_entity_poly.pdbx_strand_id
1 'polypeptide(L)'
;MRDQTAGVPPSAARPPFDRFLVTAEEVARARPDVDPETVREVFREVATLLDDGLALDGLDDHDARAVVAGLCADLVTADPGAAIRARSRATAREPGDLHDPAGATAAYLLAAEVLQL
;
A
#
# COMPACT_ATOMS: atom_id res chain seq x y z
N MET A 1 -37.11 15.47 -11.64
CA MET A 1 -36.82 14.30 -10.79
C MET A 1 -36.15 13.27 -11.69
N ARG A 2 -34.81 13.30 -11.76
CA ARG A 2 -34.02 12.34 -12.52
C ARG A 2 -33.33 11.43 -11.51
N ASP A 3 -33.50 10.13 -11.77
CA ASP A 3 -33.14 9.02 -10.94
C ASP A 3 -31.62 8.85 -10.81
N GLN A 4 -31.24 8.19 -9.72
CA GLN A 4 -29.89 8.05 -9.21
C GLN A 4 -29.01 7.26 -10.19
N THR A 5 -27.87 7.83 -10.58
CA THR A 5 -26.76 7.05 -11.10
C THR A 5 -26.33 6.07 -10.02
N ALA A 6 -26.51 4.78 -10.31
CA ALA A 6 -26.06 3.67 -9.49
C ALA A 6 -24.63 3.96 -9.01
N GLY A 7 -24.47 4.12 -7.68
CA GLY A 7 -23.17 4.17 -7.06
C GLY A 7 -22.45 2.88 -7.39
N VAL A 8 -21.31 3.00 -8.06
CA VAL A 8 -20.33 1.91 -8.14
C VAL A 8 -20.11 1.46 -6.68
N PRO A 9 -20.34 0.18 -6.33
CA PRO A 9 -19.99 -0.28 -5.00
C PRO A 9 -18.51 0.02 -4.80
N PRO A 10 -18.06 0.53 -3.63
CA PRO A 10 -16.65 0.79 -3.41
C PRO A 10 -15.91 -0.52 -3.71
N SER A 11 -15.10 -0.52 -4.77
CA SER A 11 -14.41 -1.74 -5.18
C SER A 11 -13.56 -2.18 -4.01
N ALA A 12 -13.88 -3.35 -3.43
CA ALA A 12 -13.02 -3.97 -2.46
C ALA A 12 -11.64 -4.07 -3.11
N ALA A 13 -10.61 -3.49 -2.47
CA ALA A 13 -9.25 -3.54 -2.99
C ALA A 13 -8.92 -4.99 -3.36
N ARG A 14 -8.37 -5.19 -4.55
CA ARG A 14 -8.07 -6.52 -5.11
C ARG A 14 -6.81 -7.05 -4.42
N PRO A 15 -6.62 -8.36 -4.25
CA PRO A 15 -5.31 -8.86 -3.85
C PRO A 15 -4.20 -8.38 -4.80
N PRO A 16 -3.02 -7.96 -4.29
CA PRO A 16 -2.63 -7.95 -2.88
C PRO A 16 -3.01 -6.68 -2.07
N PHE A 17 -3.67 -5.70 -2.68
CA PHE A 17 -4.03 -4.42 -2.08
C PHE A 17 -5.10 -4.50 -0.97
N ASP A 18 -5.87 -5.58 -0.89
CA ASP A 18 -6.82 -5.83 0.21
C ASP A 18 -6.14 -5.80 1.60
N ARG A 19 -4.84 -6.13 1.65
CA ARG A 19 -4.05 -6.06 2.89
C ARG A 19 -4.01 -4.65 3.50
N PHE A 20 -4.08 -3.59 2.71
CA PHE A 20 -4.12 -2.21 3.24
C PHE A 20 -5.36 -1.98 4.12
N LEU A 21 -6.50 -2.58 3.78
CA LEU A 21 -7.71 -2.46 4.60
C LEU A 21 -7.57 -3.21 5.93
N VAL A 22 -6.87 -4.34 5.95
CA VAL A 22 -6.56 -5.04 7.20
C VAL A 22 -5.64 -4.20 8.09
N THR A 23 -4.61 -3.58 7.49
CA THR A 23 -3.71 -2.66 8.20
C THR A 23 -4.46 -1.44 8.76
N ALA A 24 -5.45 -0.92 8.03
CA ALA A 24 -6.28 0.18 8.51
C ALA A 24 -7.01 -0.17 9.81
N GLU A 25 -7.57 -1.38 9.90
CA GLU A 25 -8.24 -1.86 11.10
C GLU A 25 -7.28 -2.06 12.28
N GLU A 26 -6.06 -2.55 12.00
CA GLU A 26 -5.00 -2.69 13.00
C GLU A 26 -4.57 -1.32 13.55
N VAL A 27 -4.40 -0.32 12.67
CA VAL A 27 -4.04 1.06 13.03
C VAL A 27 -5.14 1.74 13.83
N ALA A 28 -6.41 1.59 13.43
CA ALA A 28 -7.55 2.15 14.16
C ALA A 28 -7.66 1.59 15.58
N ARG A 29 -7.36 0.29 15.76
CA ARG A 29 -7.30 -0.34 17.10
C ARG A 29 -6.14 0.18 17.94
N ALA A 30 -4.98 0.44 17.31
CA ALA A 30 -3.78 0.91 18.00
C ALA A 30 -3.82 2.42 18.35
N ARG A 31 -4.61 3.22 17.61
CA ARG A 31 -4.74 4.67 17.79
C ARG A 31 -6.20 5.05 18.03
N PRO A 32 -6.72 4.84 19.25
CA PRO A 32 -8.13 5.08 19.55
C PRO A 32 -8.55 6.55 19.44
N ASP A 33 -7.59 7.47 19.46
CA ASP A 33 -7.82 8.92 19.27
C ASP A 33 -8.06 9.31 17.81
N VAL A 34 -7.84 8.39 16.86
CA VAL A 34 -8.08 8.61 15.43
C VAL A 34 -9.38 7.93 15.03
N ASP A 35 -10.21 8.64 14.28
CA ASP A 35 -11.46 8.11 13.77
C ASP A 35 -11.20 6.87 12.85
N PRO A 36 -11.77 5.69 13.18
CA PRO A 36 -11.55 4.47 12.40
C PRO A 36 -12.01 4.56 10.95
N GLU A 37 -13.05 5.34 10.66
CA GLU A 37 -13.52 5.53 9.27
C GLU A 37 -12.48 6.30 8.46
N THR A 38 -11.94 7.39 9.01
CA THR A 38 -10.83 8.16 8.42
C THR A 38 -9.62 7.27 8.12
N VAL A 39 -9.23 6.38 9.04
CA VAL A 39 -8.10 5.45 8.80
C VAL A 39 -8.40 4.52 7.62
N ARG A 40 -9.61 3.95 7.55
CA ARG A 40 -10.01 3.08 6.42
C ARG A 40 -10.02 3.82 5.10
N GLU A 41 -10.50 5.05 5.07
CA GLU A 41 -10.52 5.88 3.86
C GLU A 41 -9.11 6.15 3.36
N VAL A 42 -8.19 6.57 4.23
CA VAL A 42 -6.78 6.81 3.87
C VAL A 42 -6.14 5.55 3.28
N PHE A 43 -6.29 4.41 3.93
CA PHE A 43 -5.70 3.16 3.43
C PHE A 43 -6.37 2.62 2.17
N ARG A 44 -7.67 2.91 1.97
CA ARG A 44 -8.36 2.63 0.70
C ARG A 44 -7.81 3.49 -0.43
N GLU A 45 -7.61 4.78 -0.18
CA GLU A 45 -7.02 5.68 -1.17
C GLU A 45 -5.61 5.25 -1.54
N VAL A 46 -4.77 4.86 -0.56
CA VAL A 46 -3.45 4.28 -0.83
C VAL A 46 -3.55 3.06 -1.75
N ALA A 47 -4.46 2.13 -1.45
CA ALA A 47 -4.67 0.93 -2.28
C ALA A 47 -5.07 1.29 -3.71
N THR A 48 -5.99 2.25 -3.88
CA THR A 48 -6.45 2.72 -5.20
C THR A 48 -5.33 3.40 -5.97
N LEU A 49 -4.62 4.35 -5.37
CA LEU A 49 -3.54 5.07 -6.03
C LEU A 49 -2.41 4.14 -6.48
N LEU A 50 -2.07 3.13 -5.67
CA LEU A 50 -1.03 2.16 -6.04
C LEU A 50 -1.47 1.18 -7.13
N ASP A 51 -2.75 0.77 -7.16
CA ASP A 51 -3.31 -0.06 -8.22
C ASP A 51 -3.37 0.72 -9.55
N ASP A 52 -3.93 1.94 -9.52
CA ASP A 52 -4.04 2.83 -10.68
C ASP A 52 -2.65 3.29 -11.19
N GLY A 53 -1.71 3.49 -10.27
CA GLY A 53 -0.32 3.85 -10.56
C GLY A 53 0.54 2.68 -11.04
N LEU A 54 -0.01 1.47 -11.15
CA LEU A 54 0.70 0.25 -11.56
C LEU A 54 1.97 -0.01 -10.72
N ALA A 55 1.90 0.30 -9.42
CA ALA A 55 3.08 0.33 -8.55
C ALA A 55 3.77 -1.04 -8.40
N LEU A 56 3.04 -2.13 -8.64
CA LEU A 56 3.50 -3.51 -8.52
C LEU A 56 3.62 -4.22 -9.88
N ASP A 57 3.47 -3.50 -11.00
CA ASP A 57 3.50 -4.11 -12.33
C ASP A 57 4.85 -4.80 -12.58
N GLY A 58 4.79 -5.99 -13.20
CA GLY A 58 5.94 -6.84 -13.45
C GLY A 58 6.38 -7.73 -12.28
N LEU A 59 5.85 -7.55 -11.08
CA LEU A 59 6.09 -8.47 -9.96
C LEU A 59 5.22 -9.72 -10.05
N ASP A 60 5.77 -10.85 -9.58
CA ASP A 60 4.95 -12.02 -9.31
C ASP A 60 4.14 -11.87 -8.01
N ASP A 61 3.21 -12.79 -7.80
CA ASP A 61 2.34 -12.82 -6.62
C ASP A 61 3.10 -12.85 -5.28
N HIS A 62 4.27 -13.49 -5.23
CA HIS A 62 5.06 -13.61 -4.01
C HIS A 62 5.72 -12.28 -3.66
N ASP A 63 6.41 -11.68 -4.63
CA ASP A 63 7.09 -10.40 -4.45
C ASP A 63 6.11 -9.26 -4.25
N ALA A 64 4.97 -9.25 -4.97
CA ALA A 64 3.93 -8.25 -4.80
C ALA A 64 3.35 -8.29 -3.37
N ARG A 65 3.11 -9.48 -2.82
CA ARG A 65 2.69 -9.63 -1.40
C ARG A 65 3.75 -9.15 -0.43
N ALA A 66 5.02 -9.46 -0.68
CA ALA A 66 6.13 -8.99 0.16
C ALA A 66 6.26 -7.47 0.14
N VAL A 67 6.12 -6.84 -1.03
CA VAL A 67 6.13 -5.37 -1.19
C VAL A 67 4.97 -4.74 -0.41
N VAL A 68 3.74 -5.20 -0.61
CA VAL A 68 2.57 -4.67 0.10
C VAL A 68 2.70 -4.83 1.62
N ALA A 69 3.20 -5.97 2.10
CA ALA A 69 3.45 -6.17 3.53
C ALA A 69 4.46 -5.14 4.08
N GLY A 70 5.54 -4.88 3.34
CA GLY A 70 6.52 -3.85 3.69
C GLY A 70 5.93 -2.44 3.70
N LEU A 71 5.14 -2.08 2.68
CA LEU A 71 4.45 -0.79 2.60
C LEU A 71 3.50 -0.59 3.79
N CYS A 72 2.72 -1.62 4.16
CA CYS A 72 1.84 -1.56 5.32
C CYS A 72 2.60 -1.24 6.62
N ALA A 73 3.79 -1.82 6.80
CA ALA A 73 4.62 -1.56 7.98
C ALA A 73 5.23 -0.15 7.97
N ASP A 74 5.59 0.37 6.80
CA ASP A 74 6.26 1.68 6.69
C ASP A 74 5.27 2.86 6.73
N LEU A 75 4.07 2.71 6.16
CA LEU A 75 3.06 3.77 6.10
C LEU A 75 2.55 4.23 7.46
N VAL A 76 2.73 3.40 8.50
CA VAL A 76 2.31 3.70 9.86
C VAL A 76 3.42 4.33 10.71
N THR A 77 4.61 4.51 10.12
CA THR A 77 5.74 5.15 10.80
C THR A 77 5.58 6.67 10.84
N ALA A 78 6.43 7.34 11.64
CA ALA A 78 6.39 8.81 11.76
C ALA A 78 6.81 9.54 10.47
N ASP A 79 7.65 8.92 9.64
CA ASP A 79 8.07 9.41 8.34
C ASP A 79 7.99 8.27 7.30
N PRO A 80 6.80 8.04 6.74
CA PRO A 80 6.57 6.97 5.77
C PRO A 80 7.48 7.05 4.54
N GLY A 81 7.74 8.26 4.05
CA GLY A 81 8.57 8.49 2.88
C GLY A 81 10.03 8.09 3.10
N ALA A 82 10.59 8.44 4.26
CA ALA A 82 11.93 8.00 4.64
C ALA A 82 12.00 6.48 4.86
N ALA A 83 10.98 5.91 5.52
CA ALA A 83 10.89 4.47 5.80
C ALA A 83 10.86 3.64 4.51
N ILE A 84 9.96 3.97 3.57
CA ILE A 84 9.82 3.26 2.28
C ILE A 84 11.12 3.34 1.47
N ARG A 85 11.75 4.53 1.39
CA ARG A 85 13.03 4.69 0.69
C ARG A 85 14.17 3.92 1.36
N ALA A 86 14.17 3.83 2.69
CA ALA A 86 15.13 3.01 3.42
C ALA A 86 14.92 1.53 3.15
N ARG A 87 13.66 1.06 3.11
CA ARG A 87 13.31 -0.32 2.76
C ARG A 87 13.73 -0.66 1.35
N SER A 88 13.45 0.20 0.36
CA SER A 88 13.92 0.02 -1.02
C SER A 88 15.45 -0.21 -1.07
N ARG A 89 16.24 0.62 -0.37
CA ARG A 89 17.70 0.44 -0.28
C ARG A 89 18.11 -0.85 0.42
N ALA A 90 17.37 -1.28 1.44
CA ALA A 90 17.63 -2.53 2.14
C ALA A 90 17.34 -3.74 1.25
N THR A 91 16.20 -3.74 0.55
CA THR A 91 15.81 -4.77 -0.43
C THR A 91 16.87 -4.97 -1.52
N ALA A 92 17.45 -3.87 -2.04
CA ALA A 92 18.52 -3.95 -3.03
C ALA A 92 19.83 -4.56 -2.49
N ARG A 93 20.07 -4.50 -1.17
CA ARG A 93 21.32 -5.00 -0.54
C ARG A 93 21.16 -6.41 0.02
N GLU A 94 20.01 -6.66 0.64
CA GLU A 94 19.69 -7.86 1.39
C GLU A 94 18.28 -8.32 0.98
N PRO A 95 18.14 -8.92 -0.21
CA PRO A 95 16.84 -9.19 -0.81
C PRO A 95 16.05 -10.33 -0.13
N GLY A 96 16.71 -11.13 0.70
CA GLY A 96 16.08 -12.26 1.37
C GLY A 96 15.55 -13.29 0.36
N ASP A 97 14.24 -13.54 0.44
CA ASP A 97 13.51 -14.57 -0.32
C ASP A 97 12.74 -14.00 -1.53
N LEU A 98 13.08 -12.79 -1.98
CA LEU A 98 12.45 -12.19 -3.16
C LEU A 98 12.94 -12.86 -4.45
N HIS A 99 12.02 -13.11 -5.39
CA HIS A 99 12.34 -13.68 -6.69
C HIS A 99 12.91 -12.63 -7.65
N ASP A 100 12.33 -11.42 -7.64
CA ASP A 100 12.81 -10.23 -8.34
C ASP A 100 13.08 -9.07 -7.36
N PRO A 101 14.29 -9.05 -6.75
CA PRO A 101 14.70 -7.95 -5.88
C PRO A 101 14.76 -6.58 -6.55
N ALA A 102 15.05 -6.54 -7.85
CA ALA A 102 15.17 -5.29 -8.60
C ALA A 102 13.79 -4.69 -8.84
N GLY A 103 12.83 -5.51 -9.28
CA GLY A 103 11.43 -5.14 -9.37
C GLY A 103 10.88 -4.67 -8.02
N ALA A 104 11.12 -5.43 -6.94
CA ALA A 104 10.62 -5.06 -5.62
C ALA A 104 11.22 -3.73 -5.12
N THR A 105 12.50 -3.50 -5.36
CA THR A 105 13.18 -2.22 -5.06
C THR A 105 12.54 -1.06 -5.82
N ALA A 106 12.26 -1.25 -7.11
CA ALA A 106 11.62 -0.25 -7.97
C ALA A 106 10.17 0.02 -7.53
N ALA A 107 9.41 -1.03 -7.19
CA ALA A 107 8.05 -0.92 -6.69
C ALA A 107 7.94 -0.07 -5.42
N TYR A 108 8.88 -0.21 -4.48
CA TYR A 108 8.93 0.68 -3.30
C TYR A 108 9.16 2.16 -3.67
N LEU A 109 10.03 2.44 -4.64
CA LEU A 109 10.30 3.82 -5.06
C LEU A 109 9.11 4.41 -5.82
N LEU A 110 8.50 3.64 -6.71
CA LEU A 110 7.31 4.04 -7.44
C LEU A 110 6.13 4.27 -6.49
N ALA A 111 5.96 3.42 -5.47
CA ALA A 111 4.97 3.63 -4.43
C ALA A 111 5.19 4.94 -3.67
N ALA A 112 6.42 5.28 -3.31
CA ALA A 112 6.72 6.57 -2.68
C ALA A 112 6.40 7.75 -3.60
N GLU A 113 6.70 7.64 -4.90
CA GLU A 113 6.39 8.66 -5.90
C GLU A 113 4.89 8.86 -6.10
N VAL A 114 4.14 7.76 -6.31
CA VAL A 114 2.68 7.76 -6.50
C VAL A 114 1.97 8.37 -5.28
N LEU A 115 2.43 8.06 -4.08
CA LEU A 115 1.87 8.57 -2.83
C LEU A 115 2.40 9.97 -2.47
N GLN A 116 3.32 10.53 -3.26
CA GLN A 116 3.94 11.85 -3.05
C GLN A 116 4.63 11.98 -1.67
N LEU A 117 5.26 10.90 -1.21
CA LEU A 117 6.00 10.80 0.05
C LEU A 117 7.50 11.02 -0.15
#